data_AF-A0A536DEA7-F1
#
_entry.id   AF-A0A536DEA7-F1
#
_cell.length_a   1.000
_cell.length_b   1.000
_cell.length_c   1.000
_cell.angle_alpha   90.00
_cell.angle_beta   90.00
_cell.angle_gamma   90.00
#
_symmetry.space_group_name_H-M   'P 1'
#
loop_
_entity.id
_entity.type
_entity.pdbx_description
1 polymer ?
#
loop_
_entity_poly.entity_id
_entity_poly.type
_entity_poly.pdbx_seq_one_letter_code
_entity_poly.pdbx_strand_id
1 'polypeptide(L)'
;MRRLLSVEAWTTIRYLHAQGMGIRAICREVGVSRKAVRRALRLDGTPRYSRPQRPNPKLVPFEAEIRRLYFTEHLIGSRILREVRPAYTGSASALYTYLKGLRASVPSSKATERFETPPGFQAQFDWSPYTIDLGGELFRVIVFCMVLGYSRRKHYTASLDETQASIFEAIESCLRHFGASPKQLLIDNAKAFVLDPNPAHFRWNPQFLELCGHYRIRPRACQPYRAQTKGKVERPFFYLEQQFIKGTHFASFSHFLEELAVFERDDLDVRVRSTTLERPIDRFQQELPHLTPLPEQRFVGTLALSRKVSWDCLVSYDGSRYSVPATQAGKLVWLLPSRGTHVLVLDARREVLVQHRLSDVKGAIVILPEHYAPLRRRAARTYVVLAEQFLERFPHQAAFLDGLVAQHKMNPADHLRGVMELASLYDTGSLERAFAQEYNTYSHGFVRGLLESTTQPEVDELAPLAGRPLPTAVVRADLGRYQRLLQATR
;
A
#
# COMPACT_ATOMS: atom_id res chain seq x y z
N MET A 1 47.77 54.24 2.27
CA MET A 1 46.67 53.41 1.71
C MET A 1 46.94 53.11 0.23
N ARG A 2 47.13 51.84 -0.17
CA ARG A 2 47.27 51.45 -1.59
C ARG A 2 45.87 51.47 -2.23
N ARG A 3 45.53 52.51 -3.01
CA ARG A 3 44.33 52.48 -3.87
C ARG A 3 44.48 51.34 -4.88
N LEU A 4 43.53 50.39 -4.87
CA LEU A 4 43.41 49.43 -5.96
C LEU A 4 43.05 50.18 -7.23
N LEU A 5 43.60 49.74 -8.37
CA LEU A 5 43.06 50.13 -9.66
C LEU A 5 41.67 49.52 -9.80
N SER A 6 40.67 50.32 -10.17
CA SER A 6 39.37 49.79 -10.57
C SER A 6 39.52 48.92 -11.82
N VAL A 7 38.59 47.98 -11.99
CA VAL A 7 38.54 47.14 -13.20
C VAL A 7 38.41 48.01 -14.45
N GLU A 8 37.60 49.06 -14.38
CA GLU A 8 37.44 50.04 -15.45
C GLU A 8 38.76 50.73 -15.81
N ALA A 9 39.49 51.28 -14.83
CA ALA A 9 40.79 51.91 -15.09
C ALA A 9 41.82 50.91 -15.64
N TRP A 10 41.78 49.66 -15.19
CA TRP A 10 42.64 48.59 -15.73
C TRP A 10 42.31 48.26 -17.19
N THR A 11 41.03 48.16 -17.55
CA THR A 11 40.57 47.93 -18.92
C THR A 11 40.99 49.08 -19.84
N THR A 12 40.73 50.33 -19.44
CA THR A 12 41.08 51.51 -20.23
C THR A 12 42.59 51.62 -20.46
N ILE A 13 43.42 51.31 -19.46
CA ILE A 13 44.88 51.30 -19.61
C ILE A 13 45.34 50.27 -20.65
N ARG A 14 44.79 49.05 -20.62
CA ARG A 14 45.18 48.00 -21.57
C ARG A 14 44.69 48.31 -22.99
N TYR A 15 43.48 48.85 -23.12
CA TYR A 15 42.94 49.32 -24.39
C TYR A 15 43.84 50.40 -25.01
N LEU A 16 44.12 51.49 -24.28
CA LEU A 16 44.94 52.60 -24.79
C LEU A 16 46.36 52.17 -25.15
N HIS A 17 46.95 51.25 -24.36
CA HIS A 17 48.28 50.71 -24.67
C HIS A 17 48.27 49.82 -25.92
N ALA A 18 47.21 49.05 -26.15
CA ALA A 18 47.05 48.26 -27.37
C ALA A 18 46.86 49.15 -28.62
N GLN A 19 46.25 50.33 -28.48
CA GLN A 19 46.15 51.35 -29.52
C GLN A 19 47.48 52.14 -29.75
N GLY A 20 48.60 51.66 -29.21
CA GLY A 20 49.93 52.25 -29.43
C GLY A 20 50.24 53.48 -28.56
N MET A 21 49.37 53.83 -27.60
CA MET A 21 49.60 54.99 -26.75
C MET A 21 50.73 54.75 -25.73
N GLY A 22 51.70 55.66 -25.68
CA GLY A 22 52.81 55.57 -24.73
C GLY A 22 52.38 55.72 -23.27
N ILE A 23 53.07 55.05 -22.35
CA ILE A 23 52.76 55.00 -20.90
C ILE A 23 52.54 56.40 -20.29
N ARG A 24 53.30 57.42 -20.73
CA ARG A 24 53.17 58.80 -20.22
C ARG A 24 51.85 59.46 -20.62
N ALA A 25 51.30 59.16 -21.79
CA ALA A 25 50.03 59.67 -22.26
C ALA A 25 48.87 58.98 -21.52
N ILE A 26 48.94 57.65 -21.37
CA ILE A 26 47.96 56.86 -20.59
C ILE A 26 47.85 57.35 -19.14
N CYS A 27 48.98 57.75 -18.51
CA CYS A 27 48.94 58.31 -17.16
C CYS A 27 48.14 59.61 -17.06
N ARG A 28 48.18 60.46 -18.10
CA ARG A 28 47.43 61.72 -18.13
C ARG A 28 45.95 61.46 -18.39
N GLU A 29 45.67 60.55 -19.31
CA GLU A 29 44.30 60.19 -19.73
C GLU A 29 43.52 59.53 -18.59
N VAL A 30 44.12 58.56 -17.90
CA VAL A 30 43.44 57.75 -16.87
C VAL A 30 43.65 58.33 -15.46
N GLY A 31 44.50 59.35 -15.30
CA GLY A 31 44.76 59.99 -14.00
C GLY A 31 45.47 59.08 -12.98
N VAL A 32 46.25 58.10 -13.43
CA VAL A 32 46.96 57.14 -12.57
C VAL A 32 48.48 57.24 -12.71
N SER A 33 49.21 56.84 -11.67
CA SER A 33 50.68 56.89 -11.70
C SER A 33 51.29 55.92 -12.70
N ARG A 34 52.49 56.23 -13.23
CA ARG A 34 53.26 55.35 -14.12
C ARG A 34 53.47 53.94 -13.54
N LYS A 35 53.59 53.84 -12.21
CA LYS A 35 53.71 52.56 -11.50
C LYS A 35 52.41 51.75 -11.55
N ALA A 36 51.26 52.43 -11.48
CA ALA A 36 49.95 51.83 -11.63
C ALA A 36 49.71 51.32 -13.06
N VAL A 37 50.05 52.12 -14.08
CA VAL A 37 49.97 51.74 -15.51
C VAL A 37 50.83 50.51 -15.81
N ARG A 38 52.12 50.53 -15.43
CA ARG A 38 53.00 49.36 -15.64
C ARG A 38 52.52 48.11 -14.93
N ARG A 39 51.96 48.25 -13.72
CA ARG A 39 51.38 47.13 -12.98
C ARG A 39 50.13 46.58 -13.66
N ALA A 40 49.27 47.43 -14.19
CA ALA A 40 48.07 47.01 -14.92
C ALA A 40 48.42 46.23 -16.20
N LEU A 41 49.45 46.67 -16.94
CA LEU A 41 49.92 46.01 -18.16
C LEU A 41 50.59 44.65 -17.89
N ARG A 42 51.24 44.47 -16.73
CA ARG A 42 51.85 43.19 -16.31
C ARG A 42 50.88 42.16 -15.77
N LEU A 43 49.64 42.55 -15.45
CA LEU A 43 48.63 41.63 -14.93
C LEU A 43 47.91 40.97 -16.11
N ASP A 44 48.06 39.66 -16.27
CA ASP A 44 47.41 38.89 -17.35
C ASP A 44 45.89 38.73 -17.16
N GLY A 45 45.34 39.19 -16.04
CA GLY A 45 43.90 39.15 -15.74
C GLY A 45 43.41 40.33 -14.89
N THR A 46 42.10 40.40 -14.72
CA THR A 46 41.42 41.49 -14.00
C THR A 46 41.94 41.63 -12.55
N PRO A 47 42.20 42.85 -12.06
CA PRO A 47 42.68 43.06 -10.70
C PRO A 47 41.63 42.62 -9.67
N ARG A 48 41.96 41.58 -8.88
CA ARG A 48 41.14 41.13 -7.74
C ARG A 48 41.76 41.58 -6.43
N TYR A 49 40.94 42.10 -5.51
CA TYR A 49 41.37 42.34 -4.14
C TYR A 49 41.55 41.01 -3.43
N SER A 50 42.76 40.73 -2.96
CA SER A 50 43.04 39.62 -2.05
C SER A 50 43.69 40.16 -0.80
N ARG A 51 43.06 39.91 0.35
CA ARG A 51 43.67 40.15 1.66
C ARG A 51 44.22 38.83 2.17
N PRO A 52 45.53 38.70 2.42
CA PRO A 52 46.07 37.50 3.04
C PRO A 52 45.41 37.33 4.42
N GLN A 53 44.80 36.17 4.65
CA GLN A 53 44.30 35.81 5.98
C GLN A 53 45.51 35.66 6.90
N ARG A 54 45.57 36.47 7.98
CA ARG A 54 46.57 36.29 9.02
C ARG A 54 45.99 35.32 10.06
N PRO A 55 46.74 34.27 10.46
CA PRO A 55 46.32 33.39 11.54
C PRO A 55 46.02 34.20 12.79
N ASN A 56 44.96 33.85 13.53
CA ASN A 56 44.64 34.52 14.78
C ASN A 56 45.62 34.05 15.86
N PRO A 57 46.51 34.92 16.39
CA PRO A 57 47.58 34.51 17.30
C PRO A 57 47.07 33.88 18.60
N LYS A 58 45.83 34.19 19.03
CA LYS A 58 45.21 33.59 20.21
C LYS A 58 44.67 32.18 19.97
N LEU A 59 44.45 31.81 18.70
CA LEU A 59 43.87 30.52 18.32
C LEU A 59 44.96 29.50 17.95
N VAL A 60 46.09 29.96 17.40
CA VAL A 60 47.23 29.13 17.00
C VAL A 60 47.65 28.10 18.06
N PRO A 61 47.77 28.43 19.36
CA PRO A 61 48.18 27.45 20.39
C PRO A 61 47.18 26.30 20.59
N PHE A 62 45.91 26.51 20.21
CA PHE A 62 44.82 25.55 20.40
C PHE A 62 44.50 24.77 19.13
N GLU A 63 45.19 25.00 18.01
CA GLU A 63 44.85 24.38 16.72
C GLU A 63 44.93 22.85 16.75
N ALA A 64 45.95 22.30 17.39
CA ALA A 64 46.14 20.86 17.54
C ALA A 64 45.01 20.21 18.35
N GLU A 65 44.65 20.84 19.48
CA GLU A 65 43.59 20.35 20.36
C GLU A 65 42.21 20.50 19.71
N ILE A 66 41.92 21.63 19.06
CA ILE A 66 40.68 21.84 18.30
C ILE A 66 40.56 20.79 17.19
N ARG A 67 41.66 20.48 16.48
CA ARG A 67 41.68 19.44 15.46
C ARG A 67 41.44 18.05 16.05
N ARG A 68 42.03 17.70 17.19
CA ARG A 68 41.78 16.44 17.90
C ARG A 68 40.31 16.29 18.29
N LEU A 69 39.75 17.31 18.96
CA LEU A 69 38.35 17.32 19.39
C LEU A 69 37.37 17.27 18.19
N TYR A 70 37.75 17.86 17.05
CA TYR A 70 36.93 17.88 15.83
C TYR A 70 37.02 16.60 14.99
N PHE A 71 38.24 16.10 14.74
CA PHE A 71 38.49 14.97 13.84
C PHE A 71 38.47 13.62 14.53
N THR A 72 38.94 13.54 15.77
CA THR A 72 39.06 12.28 16.51
C THR A 72 37.83 12.04 17.37
N GLU A 73 37.34 13.08 18.06
CA GLU A 73 36.19 12.96 18.99
C GLU A 73 34.86 13.42 18.41
N HIS A 74 34.85 13.95 17.19
CA HIS A 74 33.67 14.37 16.44
C HIS A 74 32.74 15.34 17.19
N LEU A 75 33.29 16.21 18.03
CA LEU A 75 32.52 17.14 18.84
C LEU A 75 31.95 18.32 18.02
N ILE A 76 30.76 18.77 18.39
CA ILE A 76 30.13 19.96 17.79
C ILE A 76 30.84 21.25 18.23
N GLY A 77 30.83 22.30 17.40
CA GLY A 77 31.63 23.51 17.63
C GLY A 77 31.35 24.24 18.95
N SER A 78 30.11 24.20 19.45
CA SER A 78 29.77 24.74 20.77
C SER A 78 30.39 23.94 21.92
N ARG A 79 30.51 22.61 21.78
CA ARG A 79 31.17 21.73 22.74
C ARG A 79 32.69 21.95 22.70
N ILE A 80 33.28 22.05 21.51
CA ILE A 80 34.72 22.34 21.35
C ILE A 80 35.07 23.67 22.02
N LEU A 81 34.28 24.72 21.78
CA LEU A 81 34.49 26.03 22.41
C LEU A 81 34.47 25.92 23.94
N ARG A 82 33.57 25.10 24.51
CA ARG A 82 33.48 24.87 25.96
C ARG A 82 34.71 24.14 26.50
N GLU A 83 35.23 23.13 25.80
CA GLU A 83 36.44 22.40 26.20
C GLU A 83 37.68 23.28 26.20
N VAL A 84 37.87 24.12 25.18
CA VAL A 84 39.06 24.98 25.10
C VAL A 84 38.93 26.26 25.93
N ARG A 85 37.72 26.63 26.37
CA ARG A 85 37.44 27.90 27.06
C ARG A 85 38.30 28.18 28.30
N PRO A 86 38.65 27.19 29.15
CA PRO A 86 39.46 27.44 30.34
C PRO A 86 40.82 28.08 30.04
N ALA A 87 41.40 27.80 28.86
CA ALA A 87 42.70 28.32 28.44
C ALA A 87 42.62 29.27 27.23
N TYR A 88 41.55 29.21 26.44
CA TYR A 88 41.36 30.01 25.24
C TYR A 88 40.70 31.37 25.51
N THR A 89 41.49 32.44 25.43
CA THR A 89 41.05 33.85 25.63
C THR A 89 40.64 34.58 24.35
N GLY A 90 40.49 33.84 23.23
CA GLY A 90 40.03 34.40 21.96
C GLY A 90 38.51 34.49 21.83
N SER A 91 38.03 35.16 20.77
CA SER A 91 36.60 35.28 20.52
C SER A 91 35.98 33.98 20.02
N ALA A 92 34.73 33.72 20.40
CA ALA A 92 33.97 32.57 19.90
C ALA A 92 33.86 32.59 18.36
N SER A 93 33.66 33.77 17.77
CA SER A 93 33.60 33.97 16.32
C SER A 93 34.89 33.57 15.60
N ALA A 94 36.06 33.81 16.21
CA ALA A 94 37.33 33.37 15.64
C ALA A 94 37.45 31.83 15.61
N LEU A 95 37.03 31.17 16.69
CA LEU A 95 36.97 29.71 16.75
C LEU A 95 35.98 29.13 15.73
N TYR A 96 34.78 29.68 15.61
CA TYR A 96 33.81 29.23 14.61
C TYR A 96 34.29 29.48 13.16
N THR A 97 34.99 30.59 12.92
CA THR A 97 35.61 30.86 11.62
C THR A 97 36.69 29.83 11.29
N TYR A 98 37.52 29.47 12.28
CA TYR A 98 38.51 28.41 12.14
C TYR A 98 37.89 27.04 11.91
N LEU A 99 36.84 26.66 12.66
CA LEU A 99 36.08 25.42 12.44
C LEU A 99 35.43 25.36 11.05
N LYS A 100 34.93 26.51 10.54
CA LYS A 100 34.42 26.62 9.17
C LYS A 100 35.52 26.38 8.14
N GLY A 101 36.72 26.91 8.38
CA GLY A 101 37.92 26.63 7.59
C GLY A 101 38.32 25.16 7.63
N LEU A 102 38.32 24.53 8.81
CA LEU A 102 38.58 23.09 8.97
C LEU A 102 37.57 22.27 8.16
N ARG A 103 36.27 22.56 8.28
CA ARG A 103 35.20 21.91 7.50
C ARG A 103 35.38 22.07 5.98
N ALA A 104 35.94 23.19 5.53
CA ALA A 104 36.24 23.44 4.12
C ALA A 104 37.54 22.78 3.65
N SER A 105 38.50 22.56 4.56
CA SER A 105 39.78 21.87 4.30
C SER A 105 39.67 20.35 4.33
N VAL A 106 38.63 19.81 4.96
CA VAL A 106 38.20 18.43 4.71
C VAL A 106 37.73 18.38 3.27
N PRO A 107 38.32 17.55 2.40
CA PRO A 107 37.77 17.32 1.07
C PRO A 107 36.30 17.00 1.28
N SER A 108 35.38 17.82 0.74
CA SER A 108 33.98 17.45 0.83
C SER A 108 33.88 16.08 0.19
N SER A 109 33.44 15.07 0.95
CA SER A 109 33.09 13.75 0.42
C SER A 109 31.83 13.81 -0.47
N LYS A 110 31.62 14.93 -1.17
CA LYS A 110 30.76 14.98 -2.35
C LYS A 110 31.22 13.98 -3.41
N ALA A 111 32.48 13.56 -3.37
CA ALA A 111 32.89 12.29 -3.96
C ALA A 111 32.29 11.14 -3.14
N THR A 112 31.00 10.88 -3.37
CA THR A 112 30.37 9.62 -3.01
C THR A 112 30.71 8.66 -4.12
N GLU A 113 31.43 7.57 -3.83
CA GLU A 113 31.59 6.48 -4.78
C GLU A 113 30.18 5.99 -5.15
N ARG A 114 29.83 6.13 -6.43
CA ARG A 114 28.51 5.72 -6.94
C ARG A 114 28.48 4.19 -6.94
N PHE A 115 27.98 3.61 -5.85
CA PHE A 115 27.83 2.18 -5.74
C PHE A 115 26.64 1.72 -6.62
N GLU A 116 26.93 1.21 -7.82
CA GLU A 116 25.94 0.51 -8.63
C GLU A 116 25.62 -0.85 -8.02
N THR A 117 24.35 -1.23 -8.04
CA THR A 117 23.93 -2.57 -7.62
C THR A 117 23.71 -3.45 -8.83
N PRO A 118 24.11 -4.73 -8.78
CA PRO A 118 23.78 -5.69 -9.81
C PRO A 118 22.26 -5.78 -10.06
N PRO A 119 21.82 -6.22 -11.26
CA PRO A 119 20.42 -6.41 -11.57
C PRO A 119 19.74 -7.35 -10.56
N GLY A 120 18.54 -6.98 -10.13
CA GLY A 120 17.70 -7.73 -9.21
C GLY A 120 18.18 -7.72 -7.75
N PHE A 121 19.29 -7.04 -7.45
CA PHE A 121 19.91 -7.15 -6.14
C PHE A 121 19.20 -6.32 -5.07
N GLN A 122 18.98 -5.02 -5.29
CA GLN A 122 18.50 -4.11 -4.25
C GLN A 122 17.37 -3.23 -4.76
N ALA A 123 16.30 -3.11 -3.99
CA ALA A 123 15.32 -2.04 -4.12
C ALA A 123 15.38 -1.10 -2.90
N GLN A 124 14.86 0.11 -3.05
CA GLN A 124 14.65 1.04 -1.94
C GLN A 124 13.16 1.29 -1.77
N PHE A 125 12.68 1.34 -0.53
CA PHE A 125 11.30 1.65 -0.22
C PHE A 125 11.21 2.81 0.78
N ASP A 126 10.38 3.79 0.45
CA ASP A 126 10.19 5.03 1.23
C ASP A 126 8.77 5.56 0.99
N TRP A 127 8.31 6.51 1.82
CA TRP A 127 6.99 7.14 1.67
C TRP A 127 6.98 8.59 2.09
N SER A 128 5.97 9.33 1.60
CA SER A 128 5.76 10.73 1.97
C SER A 128 4.26 11.04 2.10
N PRO A 129 3.85 11.78 3.14
CA PRO A 129 2.48 12.24 3.28
C PRO A 129 2.22 13.47 2.42
N TYR A 130 1.02 13.55 1.84
CA TYR A 130 0.52 14.67 1.06
C TYR A 130 -0.90 15.03 1.50
N THR A 131 -1.27 16.29 1.32
CA THR A 131 -2.66 16.74 1.41
C THR A 131 -3.18 16.86 -0.01
N ILE A 132 -4.18 16.05 -0.38
CA ILE A 132 -4.69 15.93 -1.75
C ILE A 132 -6.19 16.19 -1.75
N ASP A 133 -6.65 16.98 -2.72
CA ASP A 133 -8.06 17.19 -2.99
C ASP A 133 -8.65 15.99 -3.75
N LEU A 134 -9.55 15.26 -3.08
CA LEU A 134 -10.28 14.13 -3.62
C LEU A 134 -11.78 14.45 -3.58
N GLY A 135 -12.36 14.78 -4.73
CA GLY A 135 -13.80 15.05 -4.86
C GLY A 135 -14.26 16.35 -4.19
N GLY A 136 -13.35 17.33 -4.00
CA GLY A 136 -13.64 18.61 -3.35
C GLY A 136 -13.30 18.66 -1.86
N GLU A 137 -12.80 17.55 -1.30
CA GLU A 137 -12.40 17.45 0.11
C GLU A 137 -10.90 17.13 0.23
N LEU A 138 -10.24 17.71 1.24
CA LEU A 138 -8.80 17.52 1.45
C LEU A 138 -8.54 16.28 2.33
N PHE A 139 -7.83 15.31 1.77
CA PHE A 139 -7.40 14.10 2.48
C PHE A 139 -5.91 14.06 2.71
N ARG A 140 -5.50 13.51 3.85
CA ARG A 140 -4.11 13.09 4.07
C ARG A 140 -3.88 11.77 3.36
N VAL A 141 -3.09 11.78 2.28
CA VAL A 141 -2.73 10.62 1.48
C VAL A 141 -1.26 10.29 1.70
N ILE A 142 -0.97 9.04 2.07
CA ILE A 142 0.40 8.54 2.18
C ILE A 142 0.78 7.88 0.86
N VAL A 143 1.73 8.45 0.15
CA VAL A 143 2.25 7.88 -1.09
C VAL A 143 3.54 7.12 -0.81
N PHE A 144 3.54 5.84 -1.15
CA PHE A 144 4.68 4.93 -1.04
C PHE A 144 5.38 4.83 -2.39
N CYS A 145 6.69 4.62 -2.37
CA CYS A 145 7.48 4.41 -3.56
C CYS A 145 8.49 3.29 -3.34
N MET A 146 8.52 2.31 -4.25
CA MET A 146 9.62 1.37 -4.38
C MET A 146 10.42 1.68 -5.64
N VAL A 147 11.75 1.75 -5.52
CA VAL A 147 12.66 1.99 -6.65
C VAL A 147 13.67 0.86 -6.76
N LEU A 148 13.71 0.19 -7.91
CA LEU A 148 14.71 -0.82 -8.22
C LEU A 148 16.08 -0.17 -8.42
N GLY A 149 17.11 -0.76 -7.81
CA GLY A 149 18.45 -0.20 -7.74
C GLY A 149 19.21 -0.21 -9.07
N TYR A 150 18.92 -1.16 -9.97
CA TYR A 150 19.59 -1.28 -11.26
C TYR A 150 18.83 -0.56 -12.38
N SER A 151 17.55 -0.91 -12.63
CA SER A 151 16.74 -0.30 -13.70
C SER A 151 16.29 1.13 -13.40
N ARG A 152 16.29 1.54 -12.12
CA ARG A 152 15.67 2.79 -11.64
C ARG A 152 14.15 2.84 -11.86
N ARG A 153 13.53 1.71 -12.22
CA ARG A 153 12.09 1.60 -12.35
C ARG A 153 11.44 1.86 -10.99
N LYS A 154 10.42 2.71 -11.00
CA LYS A 154 9.69 3.12 -9.81
C LYS A 154 8.29 2.55 -9.89
N HIS A 155 7.73 2.22 -8.74
CA HIS A 155 6.30 2.04 -8.60
C HIS A 155 5.84 2.81 -7.39
N TYR A 156 4.72 3.52 -7.53
CA TYR A 156 4.04 4.23 -6.49
C TYR A 156 2.69 3.59 -6.21
N THR A 157 2.29 3.68 -4.95
CA THR A 157 0.98 3.29 -4.49
C THR A 157 0.61 4.18 -3.31
N ALA A 158 -0.64 4.17 -2.88
CA ALA A 158 -1.06 5.05 -1.80
C ALA A 158 -2.04 4.38 -0.84
N SER A 159 -2.14 4.97 0.34
CA SER A 159 -3.09 4.66 1.41
C SER A 159 -3.61 5.97 2.04
N LEU A 160 -4.81 5.94 2.60
CA LEU A 160 -5.34 7.02 3.44
C LEU A 160 -4.86 6.95 4.89
N ASP A 161 -4.15 5.87 5.28
CA ASP A 161 -3.53 5.74 6.58
C ASP A 161 -2.05 5.30 6.49
N GLU A 162 -1.33 5.48 7.59
CA GLU A 162 0.09 5.10 7.77
C GLU A 162 0.23 3.95 8.77
N THR A 163 -0.72 3.01 8.78
CA THR A 163 -0.62 1.83 9.64
C THR A 163 0.46 0.86 9.13
N GLN A 164 0.99 0.03 10.01
CA GLN A 164 1.94 -1.02 9.59
C GLN A 164 1.31 -1.95 8.53
N ALA A 165 0.00 -2.21 8.62
CA ALA A 165 -0.72 -3.00 7.64
C ALA A 165 -0.66 -2.36 6.25
N SER A 166 -0.99 -1.08 6.14
CA SER A 166 -0.93 -0.33 4.89
C SER A 166 0.49 -0.20 4.34
N ILE A 167 1.50 -0.05 5.22
CA ILE A 167 2.91 -0.03 4.80
C ILE A 167 3.31 -1.38 4.18
N PHE A 168 2.92 -2.50 4.78
CA PHE A 168 3.26 -3.83 4.26
C PHE A 168 2.48 -4.16 3.00
N GLU A 169 1.21 -3.78 2.93
CA GLU A 169 0.39 -3.86 1.73
C GLU A 169 1.01 -3.04 0.58
N ALA A 170 1.54 -1.85 0.87
CA ALA A 170 2.21 -1.02 -0.13
C ALA A 170 3.49 -1.69 -0.66
N ILE A 171 4.30 -2.33 0.21
CA ILE A 171 5.45 -3.14 -0.22
C ILE A 171 4.96 -4.27 -1.12
N GLU A 172 3.96 -5.05 -0.71
CA GLU A 172 3.41 -6.15 -1.52
C GLU A 172 2.88 -5.65 -2.87
N SER A 173 2.17 -4.52 -2.90
CA SER A 173 1.68 -3.90 -4.13
C SER A 173 2.83 -3.62 -5.10
N CYS A 174 3.95 -3.10 -4.60
CA CYS A 174 5.14 -2.85 -5.41
C CYS A 174 5.77 -4.14 -5.95
N LEU A 175 5.92 -5.16 -5.09
CA LEU A 175 6.47 -6.45 -5.51
C LEU A 175 5.62 -7.09 -6.59
N ARG A 176 4.28 -7.06 -6.43
CA ARG A 176 3.33 -7.57 -7.41
C ARG A 176 3.33 -6.77 -8.71
N HIS A 177 3.46 -5.44 -8.64
CA HIS A 177 3.61 -4.61 -9.84
C HIS A 177 4.84 -4.99 -10.65
N PHE A 178 5.97 -5.26 -9.99
CA PHE A 178 7.17 -5.75 -10.68
C PHE A 178 7.08 -7.23 -11.09
N GLY A 179 6.10 -7.98 -10.56
CA GLY A 179 5.97 -9.42 -10.78
C GLY A 179 7.05 -10.27 -10.10
N ALA A 180 7.95 -9.66 -9.31
CA ALA A 180 9.09 -10.31 -8.71
C ALA A 180 9.66 -9.50 -7.52
N SER A 181 10.44 -10.16 -6.67
CA SER A 181 11.09 -9.57 -5.49
C SER A 181 12.58 -9.27 -5.71
N PRO A 182 13.11 -8.15 -5.19
CA PRO A 182 14.54 -7.92 -5.13
C PRO A 182 15.19 -8.82 -4.07
N LYS A 183 16.48 -9.12 -4.21
CA LYS A 183 17.23 -9.89 -3.18
C LYS A 183 17.35 -9.13 -1.85
N GLN A 184 17.39 -7.80 -1.90
CA GLN A 184 17.55 -6.92 -0.75
C GLN A 184 16.60 -5.73 -0.83
N LEU A 185 15.99 -5.37 0.30
CA LEU A 185 15.18 -4.16 0.43
C LEU A 185 15.85 -3.20 1.40
N LEU A 186 16.27 -2.04 0.88
CA LEU A 186 16.83 -0.95 1.66
C LEU A 186 15.70 -0.02 2.14
N ILE A 187 15.67 0.23 3.44
CA ILE A 187 14.62 0.99 4.11
C ILE A 187 15.22 1.97 5.13
N ASP A 188 14.40 2.93 5.56
CA ASP A 188 14.70 3.74 6.73
C ASP A 188 14.40 2.98 8.04
N ASN A 189 14.76 3.60 9.17
CA ASN A 189 14.58 3.06 10.52
C ASN A 189 13.19 3.35 11.11
N ALA A 190 12.15 3.37 10.27
CA ALA A 190 10.77 3.57 10.74
C ALA A 190 10.35 2.42 11.67
N LYS A 191 9.53 2.71 12.69
CA LYS A 191 9.05 1.72 13.68
C LYS A 191 8.33 0.51 13.06
N ALA A 192 7.70 0.71 11.90
CA ALA A 192 7.08 -0.36 11.12
C ALA A 192 8.07 -1.48 10.74
N PHE A 193 9.36 -1.14 10.62
CA PHE A 193 10.42 -2.06 10.21
C PHE A 193 11.45 -2.33 11.30
N VAL A 194 11.82 -1.32 12.08
CA VAL A 194 12.92 -1.38 13.07
C VAL A 194 12.37 -0.96 14.42
N LEU A 195 12.41 -1.86 15.41
CA LEU A 195 12.00 -1.57 16.78
C LEU A 195 13.08 -0.81 17.55
N ASP A 196 14.35 -1.09 17.28
CA ASP A 196 15.49 -0.39 17.85
C ASP A 196 16.58 -0.17 16.78
N PRO A 197 16.89 1.09 16.40
CA PRO A 197 17.90 1.41 15.39
C PRO A 197 19.32 1.53 15.95
N ASN A 198 19.53 1.37 17.26
CA ASN A 198 20.85 1.49 17.87
C ASN A 198 21.79 0.38 17.34
N PRO A 199 22.95 0.69 16.76
CA PRO A 199 23.87 -0.33 16.24
C PRO A 199 24.29 -1.39 17.26
N ALA A 200 24.35 -1.06 18.55
CA ALA A 200 24.71 -2.00 19.62
C ALA A 200 23.56 -2.96 19.99
N HIS A 201 22.31 -2.54 19.77
CA HIS A 201 21.10 -3.26 20.17
C HIS A 201 20.07 -3.32 19.03
N PHE A 202 20.56 -3.43 17.80
CA PHE A 202 19.73 -3.29 16.61
C PHE A 202 18.67 -4.41 16.57
N ARG A 203 17.40 -4.03 16.47
CA ARG A 203 16.29 -4.97 16.50
C ARG A 203 15.26 -4.68 15.41
N TRP A 204 15.11 -5.66 14.52
CA TRP A 204 14.05 -5.67 13.52
C TRP A 204 12.67 -5.83 14.17
N ASN A 205 11.65 -5.32 13.49
CA ASN A 205 10.26 -5.66 13.75
C ASN A 205 9.99 -7.09 13.26
N PRO A 206 9.56 -8.02 14.14
CA PRO A 206 9.32 -9.41 13.75
C PRO A 206 8.32 -9.58 12.60
N GLN A 207 7.25 -8.79 12.57
CA GLN A 207 6.23 -8.87 11.52
C GLN A 207 6.79 -8.41 10.16
N PHE A 208 7.74 -7.45 10.17
CA PHE A 208 8.46 -7.06 8.96
C PHE A 208 9.39 -8.18 8.49
N LEU A 209 10.03 -8.92 9.41
CA LEU A 209 10.82 -10.10 9.05
C LEU A 209 9.96 -11.21 8.47
N GLU A 210 8.74 -11.44 8.98
CA GLU A 210 7.77 -12.38 8.39
C GLU A 210 7.44 -12.01 6.95
N LEU A 211 7.15 -10.73 6.67
CA LEU A 211 6.91 -10.21 5.32
C LEU A 211 8.12 -10.46 4.41
N CYS A 212 9.31 -10.08 4.88
CA CYS A 212 10.56 -10.28 4.14
C CYS A 212 10.82 -11.77 3.86
N GLY A 213 10.57 -12.65 4.83
CA GLY A 213 10.70 -14.10 4.67
C GLY A 213 9.75 -14.65 3.62
N HIS A 214 8.46 -14.26 3.66
CA HIS A 214 7.44 -14.65 2.69
C HIS A 214 7.84 -14.30 1.25
N TYR A 215 8.37 -13.09 1.06
CA TYR A 215 8.79 -12.60 -0.26
C TYR A 215 10.26 -12.88 -0.62
N ARG A 216 11.00 -13.63 0.24
CA ARG A 216 12.41 -14.02 0.05
C ARG A 216 13.36 -12.82 -0.11
N ILE A 217 13.13 -11.78 0.69
CA ILE A 217 13.85 -10.51 0.67
C ILE A 217 14.76 -10.42 1.90
N ARG A 218 16.01 -10.01 1.71
CA ARG A 218 16.89 -9.61 2.83
C ARG A 218 16.66 -8.14 3.21
N PRO A 219 16.17 -7.81 4.42
CA PRO A 219 16.04 -6.43 4.82
C PRO A 219 17.40 -5.78 5.10
N ARG A 220 17.54 -4.50 4.78
CA ARG A 220 18.71 -3.68 5.12
C ARG A 220 18.26 -2.29 5.59
N ALA A 221 18.65 -1.92 6.80
CA ALA A 221 18.36 -0.60 7.34
C ALA A 221 19.46 0.38 6.94
N CYS A 222 19.08 1.63 6.68
CA CYS A 222 20.04 2.72 6.51
C CYS A 222 20.81 2.95 7.83
N GLN A 223 22.12 3.16 7.75
CA GLN A 223 22.89 3.55 8.93
C GLN A 223 22.42 4.93 9.43
N PRO A 224 22.09 5.08 10.72
CA PRO A 224 21.77 6.37 11.31
C PRO A 224 22.88 7.38 11.03
N TYR A 225 22.53 8.64 10.74
CA TYR A 225 23.47 9.75 10.49
C TYR A 225 24.35 9.65 9.23
N ARG A 226 24.17 8.62 8.38
CA ARG A 226 24.75 8.54 7.02
C ARG A 226 23.69 8.60 5.93
N ALA A 227 23.00 9.75 5.84
CA ALA A 227 22.02 10.05 4.79
C ALA A 227 22.59 9.93 3.36
N GLN A 228 23.92 10.04 3.21
CA GLN A 228 24.64 9.91 1.94
C GLN A 228 24.55 8.50 1.32
N THR A 229 24.21 7.47 2.10
CA THR A 229 24.02 6.10 1.58
C THR A 229 22.77 5.97 0.69
N LYS A 230 21.83 6.94 0.77
CA LYS A 230 20.66 7.06 -0.12
C LYS A 230 20.97 7.80 -1.44
N GLY A 231 22.24 8.05 -1.78
CA GLY A 231 22.66 8.82 -2.96
C GLY A 231 22.39 8.18 -4.34
N LYS A 232 21.70 7.03 -4.38
CA LYS A 232 21.40 6.30 -5.64
C LYS A 232 20.12 6.76 -6.34
N VAL A 233 19.17 7.34 -5.61
CA VAL A 233 17.82 7.59 -6.10
C VAL A 233 17.60 9.10 -6.19
N GLU A 234 17.19 9.56 -7.38
CA GLU A 234 16.56 10.88 -7.55
C GLU A 234 15.54 11.10 -6.43
N ARG A 235 15.35 12.33 -5.94
CA ARG A 235 14.32 12.64 -4.93
C ARG A 235 12.94 12.23 -5.48
N PRO A 236 12.43 11.00 -5.24
CA PRO A 236 11.36 10.44 -6.07
C PRO A 236 10.05 11.16 -5.78
N PHE A 237 9.90 11.62 -4.55
CA PHE A 237 8.79 12.43 -4.05
C PHE A 237 8.82 13.88 -4.53
N PHE A 238 10.00 14.45 -4.81
CA PHE A 238 10.06 15.84 -5.30
C PHE A 238 9.46 15.95 -6.70
N TYR A 239 9.83 15.02 -7.59
CA TYR A 239 9.30 15.00 -8.95
C TYR A 239 7.80 14.69 -8.97
N LEU A 240 7.39 13.66 -8.22
CA LEU A 240 5.96 13.33 -8.01
C LEU A 240 5.16 14.55 -7.54
N GLU A 241 5.65 15.24 -6.51
CA GLU A 241 4.99 16.43 -5.96
C GLU A 241 4.85 17.53 -7.01
N GLN A 242 5.93 17.84 -7.75
CA GLN A 242 5.90 18.95 -8.71
C GLN A 242 5.10 18.65 -9.98
N GLN A 243 5.09 17.40 -10.46
CA GLN A 243 4.55 17.08 -11.78
C GLN A 243 3.19 16.38 -11.75
N PHE A 244 2.87 15.68 -10.66
CA PHE A 244 1.65 14.91 -10.56
C PHE A 244 0.66 15.49 -9.55
N ILE A 245 1.14 15.88 -8.37
CA ILE A 245 0.26 16.29 -7.25
C ILE A 245 -0.11 17.78 -7.32
N LYS A 246 0.88 18.67 -7.51
CA LYS A 246 0.63 20.13 -7.43
C LYS A 246 -0.27 20.61 -8.56
N GLY A 247 -1.36 21.28 -8.17
CA GLY A 247 -2.30 21.91 -9.11
C GLY A 247 -3.28 20.95 -9.78
N THR A 248 -3.29 19.68 -9.35
CA THR A 248 -4.18 18.64 -9.86
C THR A 248 -5.31 18.37 -8.87
N HIS A 249 -6.50 18.08 -9.37
CA HIS A 249 -7.65 17.65 -8.59
C HIS A 249 -8.05 16.25 -9.03
N PHE A 250 -8.41 15.38 -8.08
CA PHE A 250 -8.84 14.02 -8.38
C PHE A 250 -10.28 13.84 -7.93
N ALA A 251 -11.06 13.07 -8.69
CA ALA A 251 -12.48 12.84 -8.38
C ALA A 251 -12.68 11.94 -7.15
N SER A 252 -11.74 11.02 -6.89
CA SER A 252 -11.78 10.08 -5.77
C SER A 252 -10.39 9.50 -5.50
N PHE A 253 -10.25 8.77 -4.38
CA PHE A 253 -9.01 8.04 -4.09
C PHE A 253 -8.68 6.96 -5.14
N SER A 254 -9.70 6.29 -5.69
CA SER A 254 -9.50 5.32 -6.77
C SER A 254 -9.00 5.99 -8.04
N HIS A 255 -9.61 7.12 -8.42
CA HIS A 255 -9.18 7.91 -9.57
C HIS A 255 -7.73 8.42 -9.39
N PHE A 256 -7.35 8.83 -8.18
CA PHE A 256 -5.94 9.18 -7.87
C PHE A 256 -4.98 8.02 -8.15
N LEU A 257 -5.32 6.79 -7.74
CA LEU A 257 -4.48 5.61 -7.99
C LEU A 257 -4.39 5.25 -9.48
N GLU A 258 -5.51 5.39 -10.21
CA GLU A 258 -5.56 5.19 -11.66
C GLU A 258 -4.66 6.18 -12.40
N GLU A 259 -4.79 7.47 -12.10
CA GLU A 259 -3.96 8.52 -12.69
C GLU A 259 -2.47 8.38 -12.30
N LEU A 260 -2.18 7.90 -11.09
CA LEU A 260 -0.81 7.63 -10.67
C LEU A 260 -0.17 6.52 -11.51
N ALA A 261 -0.94 5.47 -11.84
CA ALA A 261 -0.48 4.40 -12.72
C ALA A 261 -0.27 4.89 -14.16
N VAL A 262 -1.12 5.80 -14.66
CA VAL A 262 -0.95 6.46 -15.96
C VAL A 262 0.34 7.29 -15.97
N PHE A 263 0.56 8.12 -14.94
CA PHE A 263 1.77 8.93 -14.80
C PHE A 263 3.05 8.09 -14.76
N GLU A 264 3.03 6.96 -14.04
CA GLU A 264 4.15 6.01 -14.04
C GLU A 264 4.49 5.49 -15.43
N ARG A 265 3.49 4.98 -16.14
CA ARG A 265 3.64 4.37 -17.45
C ARG A 265 4.10 5.39 -18.50
N ASP A 266 3.48 6.57 -18.52
CA ASP A 266 3.57 7.50 -19.64
C ASP A 266 4.67 8.57 -19.45
N ASP A 267 5.17 8.77 -18.22
CA ASP A 267 6.29 9.67 -17.93
C ASP A 267 7.48 8.93 -17.31
N LEU A 268 7.28 8.22 -16.18
CA LEU A 268 8.40 7.71 -15.40
C LEU A 268 9.14 6.53 -16.04
N ASP A 269 8.41 5.63 -16.68
CA ASP A 269 8.92 4.40 -17.30
C ASP A 269 9.58 4.66 -18.66
N VAL A 270 9.12 5.68 -19.39
CA VAL A 270 9.60 6.00 -20.76
C VAL A 270 10.64 7.11 -20.81
N ARG A 271 10.80 7.90 -19.74
CA ARG A 271 11.79 8.98 -19.71
C ARG A 271 13.21 8.46 -19.52
N VAL A 272 14.07 8.75 -20.50
CA VAL A 272 15.51 8.43 -20.43
C VAL A 272 16.14 9.11 -19.21
N ARG A 273 16.74 8.32 -18.32
CA ARG A 273 17.39 8.85 -17.11
C ARG A 273 18.79 9.33 -17.44
N SER A 274 19.17 10.48 -16.89
CA SER A 274 20.53 11.03 -17.08
C SER A 274 21.64 10.15 -16.49
N THR A 275 21.30 9.28 -15.54
CA THR A 275 22.26 8.39 -14.87
C THR A 275 22.50 7.10 -15.63
N THR A 276 21.46 6.50 -16.21
CA THR A 276 21.55 5.22 -16.94
C THR A 276 21.62 5.41 -18.46
N LEU A 277 21.23 6.58 -18.97
CA LEU A 277 21.06 6.89 -20.39
C LEU A 277 20.05 5.97 -21.11
N GLU A 278 19.23 5.26 -20.34
CA GLU A 278 18.22 4.32 -20.81
C GLU A 278 16.87 4.65 -20.16
N ARG A 279 15.78 4.18 -20.78
CA ARG A 279 14.45 4.23 -20.19
C ARG A 279 14.34 3.15 -19.10
N PRO A 280 13.77 3.46 -17.93
CA PRO A 280 13.61 2.48 -16.86
C PRO A 280 12.90 1.18 -17.28
N ILE A 281 11.92 1.26 -18.18
CA ILE A 281 11.19 0.07 -18.67
C ILE A 281 12.08 -0.88 -19.47
N ASP A 282 12.93 -0.37 -20.36
CA ASP A 282 13.82 -1.20 -21.18
C ASP A 282 14.88 -1.87 -20.30
N ARG A 283 15.44 -1.11 -19.36
CA ARG A 283 16.44 -1.62 -18.42
C ARG A 283 15.84 -2.60 -17.41
N PHE A 284 14.55 -2.47 -17.10
CA PHE A 284 13.82 -3.42 -16.27
C PHE A 284 13.63 -4.77 -16.96
N GLN A 285 13.44 -4.82 -18.28
CA GLN A 285 13.40 -6.09 -19.02
C GLN A 285 14.70 -6.88 -18.88
N GLN A 286 15.84 -6.19 -18.81
CA GLN A 286 17.14 -6.80 -18.53
C GLN A 286 17.28 -7.23 -17.06
N GLU A 287 16.62 -6.52 -16.13
CA GLU A 287 16.67 -6.81 -14.69
C GLU A 287 15.77 -8.00 -14.28
N LEU A 288 14.61 -8.14 -14.93
CA LEU A 288 13.56 -9.08 -14.54
C LEU A 288 14.04 -10.54 -14.37
N PRO A 289 14.90 -11.11 -15.25
CA PRO A 289 15.42 -12.47 -15.06
C PRO A 289 16.27 -12.67 -13.80
N HIS A 290 16.77 -11.58 -13.20
CA HIS A 290 17.62 -11.61 -12.01
C HIS A 290 16.84 -11.39 -10.70
N LEU A 291 15.55 -11.05 -10.79
CA LEU A 291 14.66 -10.91 -9.64
C LEU A 291 14.16 -12.29 -9.17
N THR A 292 13.74 -12.35 -7.91
CA THR A 292 13.22 -13.57 -7.28
C THR A 292 11.72 -13.73 -7.57
N PRO A 293 11.25 -14.89 -8.07
CA PRO A 293 9.82 -15.12 -8.28
C PRO A 293 9.00 -14.95 -7.00
N LEU A 294 7.80 -14.37 -7.15
CA LEU A 294 6.87 -14.20 -6.03
C LEU A 294 6.24 -15.53 -5.59
N PRO A 295 5.89 -15.68 -4.30
CA PRO A 295 4.97 -16.73 -3.88
C PRO A 295 3.57 -16.49 -4.49
N GLU A 296 2.82 -17.57 -4.71
CA GLU A 296 1.45 -17.50 -5.24
C GLU A 296 0.53 -16.72 -4.28
N GLN A 297 0.62 -17.03 -2.99
CA GLN A 297 -0.25 -16.47 -1.96
C GLN A 297 0.21 -15.09 -1.47
N ARG A 298 -0.76 -14.23 -1.13
CA ARG A 298 -0.52 -12.93 -0.48
C ARG A 298 0.02 -13.12 0.94
N PHE A 299 0.73 -12.10 1.42
CA PHE A 299 1.14 -12.08 2.81
C PHE A 299 -0.05 -11.65 3.68
N VAL A 300 -0.65 -12.60 4.39
CA VAL A 300 -1.75 -12.31 5.32
C VAL A 300 -1.22 -12.00 6.72
N GLY A 301 -0.08 -12.59 7.09
CA GLY A 301 0.73 -12.26 8.26
C GLY A 301 0.00 -12.07 9.60
N THR A 302 0.72 -11.51 10.56
CA THR A 302 0.17 -11.13 11.88
C THR A 302 -0.66 -9.82 11.83
N LEU A 303 -0.85 -9.24 10.62
CA LEU A 303 -1.66 -8.03 10.42
C LEU A 303 -3.16 -8.31 10.40
N ALA A 304 -3.53 -9.56 10.15
CA ALA A 304 -4.93 -9.95 10.12
C ALA A 304 -5.52 -10.05 11.53
N LEU A 305 -6.66 -9.40 11.75
CA LEU A 305 -7.40 -9.51 13.00
C LEU A 305 -8.35 -10.70 12.93
N SER A 306 -8.22 -11.65 13.85
CA SER A 306 -9.21 -12.73 13.98
C SER A 306 -10.47 -12.21 14.67
N ARG A 307 -11.64 -12.45 14.07
CA ARG A 307 -12.95 -12.10 14.62
C ARG A 307 -13.93 -13.25 14.42
N LYS A 308 -14.77 -13.49 15.42
CA LYS A 308 -15.91 -14.41 15.30
C LYS A 308 -17.05 -13.69 14.60
N VAL A 309 -17.56 -14.29 13.52
CA VAL A 309 -18.77 -13.83 12.86
C VAL A 309 -19.94 -14.11 13.78
N SER A 310 -20.76 -13.10 14.04
CA SER A 310 -21.98 -13.26 14.82
C SER A 310 -23.04 -14.05 14.03
N TRP A 311 -24.06 -14.56 14.73
CA TRP A 311 -25.10 -15.38 14.10
C TRP A 311 -26.03 -14.60 13.15
N ASP A 312 -26.10 -13.27 13.31
CA ASP A 312 -26.70 -12.32 12.35
C ASP A 312 -25.77 -12.00 11.16
N CYS A 313 -24.70 -12.78 10.98
CA CYS A 313 -23.76 -12.72 9.85
C CYS A 313 -22.94 -11.43 9.78
N LEU A 314 -22.59 -10.84 10.93
CA LEU A 314 -21.82 -9.59 11.01
C LEU A 314 -20.43 -9.80 11.63
N VAL A 315 -19.49 -8.94 11.26
CA VAL A 315 -18.18 -8.78 11.92
C VAL A 315 -17.93 -7.33 12.28
N SER A 316 -17.35 -7.09 13.46
CA SER A 316 -17.02 -5.76 13.92
C SER A 316 -15.59 -5.38 13.53
N TYR A 317 -15.44 -4.21 12.92
CA TYR A 317 -14.16 -3.61 12.60
C TYR A 317 -14.24 -2.09 12.71
N ASP A 318 -13.26 -1.50 13.41
CA ASP A 318 -13.10 -0.05 13.58
C ASP A 318 -14.40 0.71 13.96
N GLY A 319 -15.16 0.13 14.89
CA GLY A 319 -16.40 0.72 15.41
C GLY A 319 -17.64 0.55 14.53
N SER A 320 -17.54 -0.14 13.39
CA SER A 320 -18.65 -0.44 12.49
C SER A 320 -18.81 -1.96 12.30
N ARG A 321 -19.97 -2.40 11.82
CA ARG A 321 -20.28 -3.81 11.55
C ARG A 321 -20.47 -4.04 10.07
N TYR A 322 -19.86 -5.10 9.55
CA TYR A 322 -19.88 -5.47 8.14
C TYR A 322 -20.44 -6.87 7.98
N SER A 323 -21.34 -7.05 7.03
CA SER A 323 -21.92 -8.37 6.75
C SER A 323 -20.92 -9.34 6.12
N VAL A 324 -21.08 -10.63 6.38
CA VAL A 324 -20.27 -11.72 5.83
C VAL A 324 -21.24 -12.78 5.30
N PRO A 325 -20.90 -13.57 4.25
CA PRO A 325 -21.77 -14.63 3.78
C PRO A 325 -22.29 -15.53 4.91
N ALA A 326 -23.59 -15.86 4.89
CA ALA A 326 -24.25 -16.62 5.96
C ALA A 326 -23.61 -17.98 6.26
N THR A 327 -22.90 -18.56 5.29
CA THR A 327 -22.10 -19.78 5.45
C THR A 327 -20.97 -19.65 6.46
N GLN A 328 -20.62 -18.43 6.87
CA GLN A 328 -19.56 -18.12 7.83
C GLN A 328 -20.11 -17.73 9.22
N ALA A 329 -21.43 -17.70 9.41
CA ALA A 329 -22.03 -17.38 10.70
C ALA A 329 -21.47 -18.31 11.81
N GLY A 330 -21.08 -17.72 12.94
CA GLY A 330 -20.50 -18.43 14.08
C GLY A 330 -19.04 -18.87 13.92
N LYS A 331 -18.44 -18.73 12.72
CA LYS A 331 -17.03 -19.11 12.45
C LYS A 331 -16.06 -17.97 12.74
N LEU A 332 -14.78 -18.29 12.85
CA LEU A 332 -13.71 -17.29 12.88
C LEU A 332 -13.34 -16.90 11.45
N VAL A 333 -13.19 -15.60 11.22
CA VAL A 333 -12.69 -15.02 9.97
C VAL A 333 -11.53 -14.08 10.29
N TRP A 334 -10.73 -13.82 9.27
CA TRP A 334 -9.62 -12.88 9.34
C TRP A 334 -10.02 -11.57 8.67
N LEU A 335 -9.72 -10.45 9.33
CA LEU A 335 -9.93 -9.12 8.78
C LEU A 335 -8.59 -8.52 8.41
N LEU A 336 -8.43 -8.14 7.15
CA LEU A 336 -7.24 -7.48 6.64
C LEU A 336 -7.62 -6.06 6.19
N PRO A 337 -7.24 -5.03 6.96
CA PRO A 337 -7.40 -3.64 6.54
C PRO A 337 -6.59 -3.39 5.27
N SER A 338 -7.15 -2.59 4.35
CA SER A 338 -6.54 -2.28 3.07
C SER A 338 -6.62 -0.78 2.78
N ARG A 339 -5.45 -0.15 2.59
CA ARG A 339 -5.25 1.24 2.16
C ARG A 339 -6.02 2.30 2.96
N GLY A 340 -6.43 2.00 4.19
CA GLY A 340 -7.32 2.85 4.99
C GLY A 340 -8.71 3.12 4.38
N THR A 341 -9.11 2.36 3.36
CA THR A 341 -10.38 2.55 2.63
C THR A 341 -11.27 1.33 2.66
N HIS A 342 -10.69 0.14 2.85
CA HIS A 342 -11.43 -1.11 2.81
C HIS A 342 -10.99 -2.05 3.94
N VAL A 343 -11.84 -3.03 4.22
CA VAL A 343 -11.49 -4.22 4.99
C VAL A 343 -11.84 -5.46 4.17
N LEU A 344 -10.85 -6.33 3.98
CA LEU A 344 -11.03 -7.64 3.37
C LEU A 344 -11.38 -8.63 4.48
N VAL A 345 -12.44 -9.41 4.27
CA VAL A 345 -12.80 -10.54 5.13
C VAL A 345 -12.29 -11.81 4.45
N LEU A 346 -11.46 -12.57 5.15
CA LEU A 346 -10.89 -13.81 4.66
C LEU A 346 -11.36 -15.00 5.50
N ASP A 347 -11.49 -16.14 4.84
CA ASP A 347 -11.89 -17.39 5.48
C ASP A 347 -10.73 -18.05 6.25
N ALA A 348 -10.98 -19.24 6.81
CA ALA A 348 -9.95 -20.01 7.52
C ALA A 348 -8.77 -20.43 6.63
N ARG A 349 -8.97 -20.52 5.30
CA ARG A 349 -7.94 -20.83 4.30
C ARG A 349 -7.22 -19.57 3.78
N ARG A 350 -7.57 -18.39 4.29
CA ARG A 350 -7.04 -17.09 3.90
C ARG A 350 -7.42 -16.70 2.47
N GLU A 351 -8.55 -17.19 1.98
CA GLU A 351 -9.17 -16.75 0.74
C GLU A 351 -10.09 -15.56 1.02
N VAL A 352 -10.08 -14.55 0.15
CA VAL A 352 -10.93 -13.37 0.30
C VAL A 352 -12.38 -13.77 0.04
N LEU A 353 -13.23 -13.60 1.06
CA LEU A 353 -14.67 -13.84 0.99
C LEU A 353 -15.41 -12.61 0.47
N VAL A 354 -15.05 -11.44 0.99
CA VAL A 354 -15.68 -10.17 0.63
C VAL A 354 -14.78 -9.00 0.97
N GLN A 355 -14.94 -7.91 0.22
CA GLN A 355 -14.32 -6.61 0.46
C GLN A 355 -15.40 -5.60 0.82
N HIS A 356 -15.24 -4.91 1.95
CA HIS A 356 -16.10 -3.81 2.35
C HIS A 356 -15.35 -2.49 2.30
N ARG A 357 -15.99 -1.44 1.79
CA ARG A 357 -15.53 -0.06 2.01
C ARG A 357 -15.74 0.29 3.48
N LEU A 358 -14.76 0.93 4.10
CA LEU A 358 -14.88 1.41 5.47
C LEU A 358 -15.94 2.51 5.54
N SER A 359 -16.77 2.46 6.59
CA SER A 359 -17.77 3.48 6.85
C SER A 359 -17.12 4.73 7.46
N ASP A 360 -17.47 5.90 6.93
CA ASP A 360 -17.07 7.20 7.49
C ASP A 360 -17.77 7.50 8.83
N VAL A 361 -18.88 6.80 9.11
CA VAL A 361 -19.66 6.93 10.35
C VAL A 361 -19.39 5.74 11.27
N LYS A 362 -19.06 6.02 12.54
CA LYS A 362 -18.93 5.00 13.60
C LYS A 362 -20.30 4.45 13.99
N GLY A 363 -20.38 3.16 14.29
CA GLY A 363 -21.61 2.47 14.65
C GLY A 363 -22.46 2.02 13.44
N ALA A 364 -22.00 2.29 12.21
CA ALA A 364 -22.71 1.88 11.01
C ALA A 364 -22.78 0.36 10.86
N ILE A 365 -23.83 -0.12 10.19
CA ILE A 365 -24.01 -1.51 9.80
C ILE A 365 -24.07 -1.56 8.27
N VAL A 366 -23.04 -2.13 7.65
CA VAL A 366 -22.91 -2.24 6.19
C VAL A 366 -23.32 -3.65 5.76
N ILE A 367 -24.47 -3.74 5.11
CA ILE A 367 -25.09 -5.00 4.67
C ILE A 367 -25.01 -5.13 3.15
N LEU A 368 -24.48 -6.26 2.71
CA LEU A 368 -24.58 -6.74 1.34
C LEU A 368 -25.71 -7.79 1.28
N PRO A 369 -26.84 -7.51 0.61
CA PRO A 369 -28.01 -8.38 0.62
C PRO A 369 -27.74 -9.83 0.19
N GLU A 370 -26.81 -10.04 -0.74
CA GLU A 370 -26.37 -11.32 -1.26
C GLU A 370 -25.80 -12.25 -0.19
N HIS A 371 -25.22 -11.71 0.89
CA HIS A 371 -24.70 -12.51 1.99
C HIS A 371 -25.78 -13.34 2.70
N TYR A 372 -27.02 -12.87 2.65
CA TYR A 372 -28.18 -13.51 3.25
C TYR A 372 -28.97 -14.36 2.23
N ALA A 373 -28.56 -14.40 0.96
CA ALA A 373 -29.27 -15.16 -0.08
C ALA A 373 -29.49 -16.65 0.27
N PRO A 374 -28.53 -17.38 0.91
CA PRO A 374 -28.77 -18.76 1.35
C PRO A 374 -29.87 -18.88 2.41
N LEU A 375 -30.03 -17.86 3.26
CA LEU A 375 -31.09 -17.79 4.27
C LEU A 375 -32.44 -17.38 3.66
N ARG A 376 -32.41 -16.73 2.49
CA ARG A 376 -33.59 -16.32 1.73
C ARG A 376 -34.21 -17.45 0.89
N ARG A 377 -33.75 -18.70 1.01
CA ARG A 377 -34.45 -19.85 0.44
C ARG A 377 -35.79 -20.06 1.16
N ARG A 378 -36.78 -19.34 0.64
CA ARG A 378 -38.22 -19.64 0.50
C ARG A 378 -38.82 -20.52 1.59
N ALA A 379 -39.37 -19.87 2.60
CA ALA A 379 -40.76 -20.14 2.95
C ALA A 379 -41.48 -18.79 2.89
N ALA A 380 -42.44 -18.64 1.97
CA ALA A 380 -43.50 -17.67 2.17
C ALA A 380 -44.17 -18.08 3.49
N ARG A 381 -43.89 -17.33 4.57
CA ARG A 381 -44.33 -17.71 5.92
C ARG A 381 -45.81 -17.38 6.12
N THR A 382 -46.29 -16.34 5.45
CA THR A 382 -47.63 -15.82 5.61
C THR A 382 -48.56 -16.41 4.57
N TYR A 383 -49.75 -16.84 4.99
CA TYR A 383 -50.81 -17.37 4.13
C TYR A 383 -51.09 -16.46 2.92
N VAL A 384 -51.11 -15.14 3.11
CA VAL A 384 -51.37 -14.15 2.05
C VAL A 384 -50.42 -14.31 0.86
N VAL A 385 -49.12 -14.43 1.10
CA VAL A 385 -48.12 -14.56 0.04
C VAL A 385 -48.23 -15.93 -0.66
N LEU A 386 -48.54 -16.99 0.10
CA LEU A 386 -48.77 -18.31 -0.46
C LEU A 386 -50.05 -18.35 -1.31
N ALA A 387 -51.10 -17.63 -0.91
CA ALA A 387 -52.36 -17.54 -1.62
C ALA A 387 -52.23 -16.77 -2.93
N GLU A 388 -51.50 -15.64 -2.94
CA GLU A 388 -51.17 -14.90 -4.17
C GLU A 388 -50.40 -15.77 -5.16
N GLN A 389 -49.34 -16.45 -4.71
CA GLN A 389 -48.55 -17.35 -5.56
C GLN A 389 -49.37 -18.54 -6.07
N PHE A 390 -50.27 -19.07 -5.24
CA PHE A 390 -51.18 -20.14 -5.64
C PHE A 390 -52.13 -19.66 -6.74
N LEU A 391 -52.71 -18.47 -6.62
CA LEU A 391 -53.62 -17.92 -7.64
C LEU A 391 -52.90 -17.49 -8.92
N GLU A 392 -51.66 -17.03 -8.84
CA GLU A 392 -50.84 -16.78 -10.03
C GLU A 392 -50.61 -18.07 -10.82
N ARG A 393 -50.44 -19.21 -10.12
CA ARG A 393 -50.19 -20.51 -10.74
C ARG A 393 -51.47 -21.25 -11.13
N PHE A 394 -52.54 -21.09 -10.37
CA PHE A 394 -53.85 -21.73 -10.53
C PHE A 394 -54.98 -20.67 -10.48
N PRO A 395 -55.14 -19.83 -11.53
CA PRO A 395 -56.04 -18.68 -11.50
C PRO A 395 -57.52 -19.03 -11.24
N HIS A 396 -57.94 -20.24 -11.58
CA HIS A 396 -59.33 -20.69 -11.45
C HIS A 396 -59.62 -21.46 -10.16
N GLN A 397 -58.65 -21.59 -9.26
CA GLN A 397 -58.76 -22.44 -8.06
C GLN A 397 -58.96 -21.65 -6.76
N ALA A 398 -59.54 -20.44 -6.83
CA ALA A 398 -59.84 -19.63 -5.64
C ALA A 398 -60.72 -20.36 -4.61
N ALA A 399 -61.67 -21.18 -5.07
CA ALA A 399 -62.53 -21.99 -4.21
C ALA A 399 -61.74 -23.00 -3.35
N PHE A 400 -60.59 -23.48 -3.82
CA PHE A 400 -59.71 -24.36 -3.04
C PHE A 400 -59.12 -23.63 -1.84
N LEU A 401 -58.73 -22.36 -2.01
CA LEU A 401 -58.21 -21.53 -0.91
C LEU A 401 -59.28 -21.24 0.14
N ASP A 402 -60.49 -20.93 -0.29
CA ASP A 402 -61.63 -20.70 0.60
C ASP A 402 -61.97 -21.96 1.41
N GLY A 403 -62.03 -23.12 0.75
CA GLY A 403 -62.24 -24.41 1.40
C GLY A 403 -61.13 -24.79 2.38
N LEU A 404 -59.88 -24.49 2.03
CA LEU A 404 -58.69 -24.75 2.85
C LEU A 404 -58.67 -23.90 4.13
N VAL A 405 -59.06 -22.61 4.04
CA VAL A 405 -59.22 -21.75 5.21
C VAL A 405 -60.39 -22.19 6.09
N ALA A 406 -61.52 -22.54 5.47
CA ALA A 406 -62.72 -22.99 6.18
C ALA A 406 -62.48 -24.28 6.98
N GLN A 407 -61.78 -25.26 6.40
CA GLN A 407 -61.51 -26.56 7.03
C GLN A 407 -60.35 -26.52 8.04
N HIS A 408 -59.25 -25.82 7.72
CA HIS A 408 -58.02 -25.92 8.50
C HIS A 408 -57.74 -24.73 9.42
N LYS A 409 -58.56 -23.66 9.39
CA LYS A 409 -58.61 -22.48 10.30
C LYS A 409 -57.28 -22.00 10.87
N MET A 410 -56.71 -22.75 11.82
CA MET A 410 -55.45 -22.45 12.50
C MET A 410 -54.20 -22.70 11.62
N ASN A 411 -54.19 -23.70 10.72
CA ASN A 411 -53.00 -24.09 9.96
C ASN A 411 -53.13 -24.06 8.41
N PRO A 412 -53.88 -23.13 7.77
CA PRO A 412 -54.03 -23.11 6.32
C PRO A 412 -52.69 -22.86 5.60
N ALA A 413 -51.78 -22.09 6.20
CA ALA A 413 -50.47 -21.82 5.60
C ALA A 413 -49.61 -23.09 5.42
N ASP A 414 -49.70 -24.06 6.33
CA ASP A 414 -48.91 -25.29 6.25
C ASP A 414 -49.46 -26.25 5.19
N HIS A 415 -50.79 -26.36 5.09
CA HIS A 415 -51.42 -27.13 4.02
C HIS A 415 -51.14 -26.51 2.65
N LEU A 416 -51.26 -25.18 2.52
CA LEU A 416 -50.99 -24.50 1.26
C LEU A 416 -49.51 -24.61 0.85
N ARG A 417 -48.57 -24.54 1.82
CA ARG A 417 -47.15 -24.78 1.56
C ARG A 417 -46.90 -26.17 1.00
N GLY A 418 -47.48 -27.20 1.61
CA GLY A 418 -47.35 -28.57 1.12
C GLY A 418 -47.92 -28.74 -0.30
N VAL A 419 -49.03 -28.07 -0.62
CA VAL A 419 -49.59 -28.07 -1.99
C VAL A 419 -48.64 -27.38 -2.98
N MET A 420 -48.02 -26.25 -2.60
CA MET A 420 -47.04 -25.56 -3.45
C MET A 420 -45.75 -26.37 -3.64
N GLU A 421 -45.37 -27.22 -2.68
CA GLU A 421 -44.28 -28.18 -2.86
C GLU A 421 -44.64 -29.26 -3.89
N LEU A 422 -45.87 -29.79 -3.86
CA LEU A 422 -46.37 -30.71 -4.88
C LEU A 422 -46.41 -30.04 -6.27
N ALA A 423 -46.72 -28.75 -6.34
CA ALA A 423 -46.66 -27.97 -7.58
C ALA A 423 -45.26 -27.82 -8.20
N SER A 424 -44.21 -28.21 -7.47
CA SER A 424 -42.85 -28.31 -8.03
C SER A 424 -42.50 -29.71 -8.56
N LEU A 425 -43.36 -30.71 -8.32
CA LEU A 425 -43.13 -32.12 -8.65
C LEU A 425 -44.14 -32.69 -9.66
N TYR A 426 -45.30 -32.07 -9.79
CA TYR A 426 -46.39 -32.51 -10.65
C TYR A 426 -46.82 -31.39 -11.59
N ASP A 427 -47.30 -31.78 -12.78
CA ASP A 427 -47.82 -30.84 -13.75
C ASP A 427 -49.10 -30.14 -13.26
N THR A 428 -49.36 -28.95 -13.83
CA THR A 428 -50.50 -28.10 -13.43
C THR A 428 -51.85 -28.80 -13.63
N GLY A 429 -52.03 -29.59 -14.70
CA GLY A 429 -53.30 -30.24 -15.01
C GLY A 429 -53.63 -31.39 -14.03
N SER A 430 -52.62 -32.11 -13.56
CA SER A 430 -52.80 -33.15 -12.54
C SER A 430 -53.16 -32.56 -11.17
N LEU A 431 -52.56 -31.43 -10.80
CA LEU A 431 -52.92 -30.69 -9.58
C LEU A 431 -54.33 -30.12 -9.64
N GLU A 432 -54.75 -29.54 -10.76
CA GLU A 432 -56.11 -29.02 -10.91
C GLU A 432 -57.18 -30.10 -10.80
N ARG A 433 -56.92 -31.30 -11.34
CA ARG A 433 -57.78 -32.47 -11.11
C ARG A 433 -57.80 -32.89 -9.64
N ALA A 434 -56.69 -32.77 -8.94
CA ALA A 434 -56.60 -33.10 -7.52
C ALA A 434 -57.29 -32.07 -6.60
N PHE A 435 -57.54 -30.85 -7.09
CA PHE A 435 -58.31 -29.81 -6.41
C PHE A 435 -59.82 -29.92 -6.64
N ALA A 436 -60.30 -30.97 -7.32
CA ALA A 436 -61.70 -31.14 -7.67
C ALA A 436 -62.65 -31.01 -6.46
N GLN A 437 -63.66 -30.16 -6.63
CA GLN A 437 -64.65 -29.86 -5.59
C GLN A 437 -65.50 -31.08 -5.17
N GLU A 438 -65.57 -32.12 -6.01
CA GLU A 438 -66.35 -33.34 -5.75
C GLU A 438 -65.93 -34.06 -4.45
N TYR A 439 -64.65 -33.98 -4.08
CA TYR A 439 -64.14 -34.62 -2.86
C TYR A 439 -64.27 -33.78 -1.59
N ASN A 440 -64.63 -32.50 -1.72
CA ASN A 440 -64.82 -31.53 -0.63
C ASN A 440 -63.74 -31.60 0.48
N THR A 441 -62.48 -31.86 0.12
CA THR A 441 -61.38 -32.05 1.06
C THR A 441 -60.19 -31.20 0.64
N TYR A 442 -59.83 -30.22 1.47
CA TYR A 442 -58.88 -29.15 1.10
C TYR A 442 -57.60 -29.24 1.92
N SER A 443 -56.90 -30.38 1.80
CA SER A 443 -55.67 -30.64 2.56
C SER A 443 -54.53 -31.12 1.65
N HIS A 444 -53.30 -30.68 1.94
CA HIS A 444 -52.10 -31.19 1.28
C HIS A 444 -52.00 -32.73 1.29
N GLY A 445 -52.35 -33.38 2.41
CA GLY A 445 -52.25 -34.85 2.52
C GLY A 445 -53.18 -35.58 1.55
N PHE A 446 -54.40 -35.05 1.36
CA PHE A 446 -55.34 -35.57 0.40
C PHE A 446 -54.87 -35.36 -1.05
N VAL A 447 -54.44 -34.13 -1.38
CA VAL A 447 -53.91 -33.80 -2.71
C VAL A 447 -52.71 -34.70 -3.05
N ARG A 448 -51.79 -34.91 -2.10
CA ARG A 448 -50.65 -35.82 -2.27
C ARG A 448 -51.11 -37.25 -2.59
N GLY A 449 -52.00 -37.82 -1.78
CA GLY A 449 -52.46 -39.21 -1.98
C GLY A 449 -53.21 -39.41 -3.30
N LEU A 450 -53.96 -38.39 -3.75
CA LEU A 450 -54.64 -38.43 -5.04
C LEU A 450 -53.65 -38.35 -6.21
N LEU A 451 -52.63 -37.49 -6.11
CA LEU A 451 -51.57 -37.42 -7.12
C LEU A 451 -50.76 -38.72 -7.19
N GLU A 452 -50.33 -39.27 -6.06
CA GLU A 452 -49.58 -40.54 -5.99
C GLU A 452 -50.36 -41.74 -6.55
N SER A 453 -51.70 -41.72 -6.48
CA SER A 453 -52.55 -42.80 -6.99
C SER A 453 -52.96 -42.65 -8.46
N THR A 454 -52.87 -41.45 -9.02
CA THR A 454 -53.39 -41.15 -10.37
C THR A 454 -52.33 -40.73 -11.39
N THR A 455 -51.15 -40.29 -10.93
CA THR A 455 -50.13 -39.64 -11.78
C THR A 455 -48.72 -40.01 -11.31
N GLN A 456 -47.78 -40.24 -12.22
CA GLN A 456 -46.36 -40.35 -11.88
C GLN A 456 -45.73 -38.95 -11.83
N PRO A 457 -44.93 -38.62 -10.80
CA PRO A 457 -44.30 -37.30 -10.68
C PRO A 457 -43.35 -37.04 -11.86
N GLU A 458 -43.30 -35.79 -12.32
CA GLU A 458 -42.30 -35.31 -13.28
C GLU A 458 -40.97 -35.11 -12.55
N VAL A 459 -40.36 -36.22 -12.15
CA VAL A 459 -38.99 -36.21 -11.64
C VAL A 459 -38.10 -36.27 -12.87
N ASP A 460 -37.38 -35.18 -13.15
CA ASP A 460 -36.18 -35.28 -13.99
C ASP A 460 -35.36 -36.43 -13.42
N GLU A 461 -35.18 -37.52 -14.19
CA GLU A 461 -34.20 -38.54 -13.84
C GLU A 461 -32.90 -37.78 -13.61
N LEU A 462 -32.52 -37.64 -12.34
CA LEU A 462 -31.17 -37.23 -12.00
C LEU A 462 -30.30 -38.19 -12.78
N ALA A 463 -29.63 -37.67 -13.81
CA ALA A 463 -28.63 -38.42 -14.53
C ALA A 463 -27.84 -39.16 -13.45
N PRO A 464 -27.70 -40.50 -13.54
CA PRO A 464 -27.00 -41.23 -12.51
C PRO A 464 -25.71 -40.48 -12.25
N LEU A 465 -25.27 -40.41 -10.99
CA LEU A 465 -23.97 -39.88 -10.60
C LEU A 465 -22.83 -40.76 -11.21
N ALA A 466 -22.88 -41.00 -12.51
CA ALA A 466 -21.91 -41.69 -13.30
C ALA A 466 -20.68 -40.79 -13.34
N GLY A 467 -19.63 -41.24 -12.66
CA GLY A 467 -18.33 -40.58 -12.68
C GLY A 467 -17.97 -39.77 -11.43
N ARG A 468 -18.84 -39.65 -10.42
CA ARG A 468 -18.41 -39.19 -9.09
C ARG A 468 -18.12 -40.41 -8.22
N PRO A 469 -16.90 -40.60 -7.70
CA PRO A 469 -16.65 -41.65 -6.73
C PRO A 469 -17.53 -41.34 -5.51
N LEU A 470 -18.51 -42.20 -5.26
CA LEU A 470 -19.26 -42.16 -4.00
C LEU A 470 -18.23 -42.29 -2.88
N PRO A 471 -18.32 -41.49 -1.80
CA PRO A 471 -17.40 -41.60 -0.69
C PRO A 471 -17.45 -43.02 -0.14
N THR A 472 -16.38 -43.78 -0.35
CA THR A 472 -16.23 -45.12 0.21
C THR A 472 -16.02 -44.96 1.70
N ALA A 473 -17.09 -45.06 2.48
CA ALA A 473 -16.98 -45.11 3.93
C ALA A 473 -16.25 -46.40 4.29
N VAL A 474 -15.04 -46.29 4.86
CA VAL A 474 -14.41 -47.41 5.54
C VAL A 474 -15.24 -47.69 6.77
N VAL A 475 -16.14 -48.67 6.68
CA VAL A 475 -16.96 -49.14 7.79
C VAL A 475 -16.02 -49.70 8.85
N ARG A 476 -15.66 -48.88 9.84
CA ARG A 476 -14.75 -49.25 10.94
C ARG A 476 -15.36 -50.28 11.90
N ALA A 477 -16.67 -50.51 11.82
CA ALA A 477 -17.37 -51.49 12.62
C ALA A 477 -18.52 -52.12 11.82
N ASP A 478 -18.47 -53.45 11.69
CA ASP A 478 -19.55 -54.26 11.11
C ASP A 478 -20.86 -54.03 11.88
N LEU A 479 -21.83 -53.37 11.24
CA LEU A 479 -23.16 -53.09 11.79
C LEU A 479 -23.97 -54.39 12.01
N GLY A 480 -23.55 -55.53 11.46
CA GLY A 480 -24.08 -56.86 11.78
C GLY A 480 -23.90 -57.25 13.25
N ARG A 481 -23.03 -56.57 14.01
CA ARG A 481 -22.96 -56.69 15.48
C ARG A 481 -24.20 -56.14 16.18
N TYR A 482 -24.84 -55.10 15.64
CA TYR A 482 -26.07 -54.53 16.20
C TYR A 482 -27.29 -55.44 15.93
N GLN A 483 -27.34 -56.08 14.77
CA GLN A 483 -28.39 -57.08 14.47
C GLN A 483 -28.35 -58.28 15.41
N ARG A 484 -27.14 -58.73 15.82
CA ARG A 484 -26.97 -59.78 16.83
C ARG A 484 -27.44 -59.36 18.22
N LEU A 485 -27.29 -58.07 18.58
CA LEU A 485 -27.82 -57.53 19.85
C LEU A 485 -29.36 -57.45 19.86
N LEU A 486 -29.97 -57.11 18.73
CA LEU A 486 -31.43 -57.07 18.58
C LEU A 486 -32.07 -58.47 18.53
N GLN A 487 -31.36 -59.48 18.03
CA GLN A 487 -31.81 -60.87 18.04
C GLN A 487 -31.61 -61.56 19.40
N ALA A 488 -30.68 -61.08 20.23
CA ALA A 488 -30.45 -61.60 21.58
C ALA A 488 -31.45 -61.07 22.63
N THR A 489 -32.39 -60.21 22.24
CA THR A 489 -33.45 -59.65 23.11
C THR A 489 -34.86 -60.20 22.79
N ARG A 490 -34.95 -61.31 22.05
CA ARG A 490 -36.19 -62.08 21.89
C ARG A 490 -36.13 -63.43 22.58
#